data_AF-A0A9W8IL03-F1
#
_entry.id   AF-A0A9W8IL03-F1
#
_cell.length_a   1.000
_cell.length_b   1.000
_cell.length_c   1.000
_cell.angle_alpha   90.00
_cell.angle_beta   90.00
_cell.angle_gamma   90.00
#
_symmetry.space_group_name_H-M   'P 1'
#
loop_
_entity.id
_entity.type
_entity.pdbx_description
1 polymer ?
#
loop_
_entity_poly.entity_id
_entity_poly.type
_entity_poly.pdbx_seq_one_letter_code
_entity_poly.pdbx_strand_id
1 'polypeptide(L)'
;MSHSENTSSWPKLLRRLSTSTRPSSSTSERQRPPPLPMRPSRMLYQPQQLWTDSRPGTVVVSPGLQGLSLYVDEQQRMYESAQQRQQRQQQQQQQQQPPRQQPPQQLQKPQPSPTAVDDRAPTTERVAEFRLDIPNGVCNMTQHPGDTIVGSVVVTVTKPTRAQRISLTFLGQERVYLRDPENTSLIPSLVKADLNLFEKRLSLWGQEIDSNNQQNAAGAQMEVLAPGTLRIPFSIKIPHVNYPATIKRDKVCRVRYLIWAQFERPGTFRDHDMTTPKELLYMEPLAYPTRLREVFRINRLIEPFADSSTSSVAVQVDGGLSQLPAMAGDRVLYQLEIRAVRSAAASGTDFADQRQSVPYTVRYVRMCVVERLYVRGLIKGSEHSQSYRTDLFSVTLDPTGQIPGKHSNSAGVFASTGYLRLPVDLCPFESKQLSRTYELRIECDVADDSSLLDKVTRQTSTYTLYTPLDVCTVSPDGFTAATLNNAYTDETMNISGIAPPAHHLAAAEPTIRIGGWEVERSYVKWDKLNPCWIELAKKKAAA
;
A
#
# COMPACT_ATOMS: atom_id res chain seq x y z
N MET A 1 51.67 -59.41 -25.14
CA MET A 1 51.36 -60.33 -26.27
C MET A 1 49.85 -60.38 -26.42
N SER A 2 49.33 -60.53 -27.66
CA SER A 2 47.92 -60.87 -28.03
C SER A 2 46.78 -60.14 -27.27
N HIS A 3 46.03 -59.23 -27.91
CA HIS A 3 44.82 -59.51 -28.72
C HIS A 3 43.68 -60.19 -27.91
N SER A 4 42.42 -59.76 -27.98
CA SER A 4 41.72 -58.95 -29.01
C SER A 4 40.44 -58.27 -28.46
N GLU A 5 40.00 -57.15 -29.08
CA GLU A 5 38.62 -56.84 -29.57
C GLU A 5 37.35 -57.02 -28.67
N ASN A 6 36.11 -56.55 -28.97
CA ASN A 6 35.48 -55.48 -29.78
C ASN A 6 33.97 -55.43 -29.38
N THR A 7 33.17 -54.36 -29.36
CA THR A 7 33.33 -52.87 -29.40
C THR A 7 32.50 -52.31 -28.20
N SER A 8 31.87 -51.13 -28.06
CA SER A 8 31.57 -49.89 -28.82
C SER A 8 31.26 -48.76 -27.77
N SER A 9 30.74 -47.55 -28.01
CA SER A 9 30.36 -46.71 -29.17
C SER A 9 30.32 -45.21 -28.74
N TRP A 10 30.20 -44.30 -29.71
CA TRP A 10 30.04 -42.83 -29.59
C TRP A 10 29.24 -42.36 -30.85
N PRO A 11 28.83 -41.09 -31.09
CA PRO A 11 29.23 -39.80 -30.47
C PRO A 11 28.03 -38.92 -29.99
N LYS A 12 28.16 -37.81 -29.23
CA LYS A 12 29.09 -36.65 -29.22
C LYS A 12 28.87 -35.68 -30.39
N LEU A 13 28.60 -34.39 -30.09
CA LEU A 13 29.43 -33.28 -30.54
C LEU A 13 29.09 -31.96 -29.83
N LEU A 14 30.01 -31.00 -29.94
CA LEU A 14 30.02 -29.72 -29.23
C LEU A 14 30.37 -28.56 -30.18
N ARG A 15 30.13 -27.35 -29.70
CA ARG A 15 30.66 -26.05 -30.17
C ARG A 15 31.96 -26.11 -31.00
N ARG A 16 32.07 -25.21 -32.00
CA ARG A 16 33.22 -24.26 -32.07
C ARG A 16 32.89 -23.02 -32.91
N LEU A 17 33.73 -21.99 -32.78
CA LEU A 17 33.71 -20.73 -33.55
C LEU A 17 34.84 -20.76 -34.59
N SER A 18 34.72 -19.98 -35.68
CA SER A 18 35.89 -19.35 -36.34
C SER A 18 35.54 -18.27 -37.38
N THR A 19 36.07 -17.06 -37.17
CA THR A 19 36.67 -16.12 -38.14
C THR A 19 36.03 -15.78 -39.51
N SER A 20 35.73 -14.49 -39.65
CA SER A 20 35.77 -13.61 -40.83
C SER A 20 36.70 -13.97 -42.02
N THR A 21 36.17 -13.79 -43.24
CA THR A 21 36.83 -13.06 -44.35
C THR A 21 35.81 -12.40 -45.29
N ARG A 22 36.25 -11.38 -46.05
CA ARG A 22 35.55 -10.68 -47.17
C ARG A 22 36.28 -11.04 -48.49
N PRO A 23 35.70 -10.89 -49.70
CA PRO A 23 35.23 -9.58 -50.24
C PRO A 23 33.99 -9.64 -51.18
N SER A 24 33.74 -8.51 -51.89
CA SER A 24 33.08 -8.31 -53.21
C SER A 24 32.35 -9.47 -53.93
N SER A 25 31.22 -9.29 -54.63
CA SER A 25 30.47 -8.07 -55.01
C SER A 25 29.09 -8.41 -55.64
N SER A 26 28.49 -7.45 -56.36
CA SER A 26 27.28 -7.47 -57.20
C SER A 26 25.96 -7.06 -56.54
N THR A 27 25.22 -6.25 -57.31
CA THR A 27 23.98 -5.55 -56.95
C THR A 27 22.74 -6.38 -57.29
N SER A 28 21.76 -6.39 -56.39
CA SER A 28 20.36 -6.48 -56.78
C SER A 28 19.51 -5.70 -55.76
N GLU A 29 18.67 -4.80 -56.27
CA GLU A 29 17.81 -3.99 -55.41
C GLU A 29 16.64 -4.83 -54.91
N ARG A 30 16.42 -4.85 -53.59
CA ARG A 30 15.13 -5.16 -53.00
C ARG A 30 14.72 -4.03 -52.08
N GLN A 31 13.67 -3.33 -52.51
CA GLN A 31 13.05 -2.24 -51.76
C GLN A 31 12.68 -2.73 -50.35
N ARG A 32 13.15 -2.02 -49.32
CA ARG A 32 12.63 -2.19 -47.96
C ARG A 32 11.36 -1.34 -47.81
N PRO A 33 10.33 -1.81 -47.07
CA PRO A 33 9.23 -0.94 -46.69
C PRO A 33 9.75 0.22 -45.83
N PRO A 34 9.09 1.40 -45.86
CA PRO A 34 9.48 2.55 -45.07
C PRO A 34 9.40 2.24 -43.56
N PRO A 35 10.23 2.87 -42.72
CA PRO A 35 10.13 2.74 -41.28
C PRO A 35 8.78 3.27 -40.79
N LEU A 36 8.12 2.53 -39.90
CA LEU A 36 6.93 3.02 -39.21
C LEU A 36 7.27 4.28 -38.40
N PRO A 37 6.41 5.30 -38.37
CA PRO A 37 6.67 6.51 -37.60
C PRO A 37 6.83 6.16 -36.11
N MET A 38 7.87 6.70 -35.47
CA MET A 38 8.05 6.53 -34.03
C MET A 38 6.84 7.10 -33.29
N ARG A 39 6.19 6.28 -32.46
CA ARG A 39 5.21 6.79 -31.48
C ARG A 39 5.92 7.82 -30.60
N PRO A 40 5.37 9.03 -30.40
CA PRO A 40 5.95 9.98 -29.46
C PRO A 40 5.99 9.35 -28.08
N SER A 41 7.17 9.37 -27.46
CA SER A 41 7.34 8.97 -26.07
C SER A 41 6.39 9.78 -25.19
N ARG A 42 5.71 9.13 -24.23
CA ARG A 42 4.94 9.85 -23.20
C ARG A 42 5.89 10.76 -22.43
N MET A 43 5.89 12.05 -22.76
CA MET A 43 6.59 13.08 -22.00
C MET A 43 6.08 13.04 -20.55
N LEU A 44 7.01 12.92 -19.61
CA LEU A 44 6.67 13.02 -18.19
C LEU A 44 6.45 14.49 -17.86
N TYR A 45 5.18 14.86 -17.68
CA TYR A 45 4.79 16.22 -17.30
C TYR A 45 5.43 16.58 -15.96
N GLN A 46 6.39 17.51 -15.99
CA GLN A 46 6.97 18.14 -14.82
C GLN A 46 6.06 19.32 -14.42
N PRO A 47 5.32 19.24 -13.31
CA PRO A 47 4.45 20.34 -12.91
C PRO A 47 5.28 21.57 -12.54
N GLN A 48 4.85 22.75 -12.96
CA GLN A 48 5.38 24.01 -12.44
C GLN A 48 5.14 24.09 -10.92
N GLN A 49 6.08 24.71 -10.21
CA GLN A 49 5.94 24.95 -8.78
C GLN A 49 4.89 26.04 -8.55
N LEU A 50 3.70 25.63 -8.10
CA LEU A 50 2.63 26.55 -7.71
C LEU A 50 3.00 27.27 -6.41
N TRP A 51 3.19 28.58 -6.49
CA TRP A 51 3.35 29.44 -5.32
C TRP A 51 2.02 29.59 -4.58
N THR A 52 2.02 29.36 -3.27
CA THR A 52 0.84 29.46 -2.41
C THR A 52 0.61 30.89 -1.94
N ASP A 53 0.37 31.81 -2.89
CA ASP A 53 -0.02 33.19 -2.57
C ASP A 53 -1.56 33.28 -2.53
N SER A 54 -2.12 33.40 -1.33
CA SER A 54 -3.57 33.33 -1.10
C SER A 54 -4.10 34.62 -0.46
N ARG A 55 -4.35 35.63 -1.31
CA ARG A 55 -5.04 36.87 -0.90
C ARG A 55 -6.56 36.66 -0.98
N PRO A 56 -7.35 37.13 0.00
CA PRO A 56 -8.81 37.03 -0.03
C PRO A 56 -9.40 38.02 -1.03
N GLY A 57 -9.78 37.54 -2.21
CA GLY A 57 -10.60 38.29 -3.18
C GLY A 57 -12.09 38.21 -2.84
N THR A 58 -12.82 39.30 -3.02
CA THR A 58 -14.26 39.38 -2.72
C THR A 58 -15.07 38.50 -3.68
N VAL A 59 -15.60 37.37 -3.19
CA VAL A 59 -16.32 36.38 -4.02
C VAL A 59 -17.77 36.80 -4.25
N VAL A 60 -18.12 37.07 -5.51
CA VAL A 60 -19.53 37.17 -5.95
C VAL A 60 -20.08 35.75 -6.14
N VAL A 61 -21.02 35.35 -5.29
CA VAL A 61 -21.57 33.98 -5.26
C VAL A 61 -22.65 33.80 -6.33
N SER A 62 -22.47 32.85 -7.25
CA SER A 62 -23.53 32.40 -8.16
C SER A 62 -24.66 31.69 -7.38
N PRO A 63 -25.95 32.00 -7.65
CA PRO A 63 -27.06 31.54 -6.79
C PRO A 63 -27.22 30.01 -6.70
N GLY A 64 -26.79 29.25 -7.72
CA GLY A 64 -26.83 27.78 -7.71
C GLY A 64 -26.00 27.10 -6.62
N LEU A 65 -25.03 27.80 -6.00
CA LEU A 65 -24.17 27.25 -4.94
C LEU A 65 -24.73 27.41 -3.53
N GLN A 66 -25.81 28.18 -3.33
CA GLN A 66 -26.43 28.35 -2.00
C GLN A 66 -27.14 27.05 -1.53
N GLY A 67 -27.61 26.22 -2.47
CA GLY A 67 -28.29 24.96 -2.16
C GLY A 67 -27.45 23.96 -1.37
N LEU A 68 -26.12 23.95 -1.55
CA LEU A 68 -25.22 23.01 -0.88
C LEU A 68 -25.30 23.07 0.65
N SER A 69 -25.44 24.26 1.24
CA SER A 69 -25.51 24.39 2.70
C SER A 69 -26.83 23.84 3.26
N LEU A 70 -27.95 24.22 2.62
CA LEU A 70 -29.30 23.84 3.07
C LEU A 70 -29.56 22.33 2.87
N TYR A 71 -29.09 21.76 1.77
CA TYR A 71 -29.32 20.35 1.44
C TYR A 71 -28.47 19.39 2.30
N VAL A 72 -27.29 19.83 2.76
CA VAL A 72 -26.48 19.09 3.73
C VAL A 72 -27.16 19.10 5.10
N ASP A 73 -27.60 20.26 5.60
CA ASP A 73 -28.34 20.38 6.87
C ASP A 73 -29.61 19.49 6.89
N GLU A 74 -30.34 19.42 5.78
CA GLU A 74 -31.57 18.63 5.68
C GLU A 74 -31.29 17.11 5.55
N GLN A 75 -30.27 16.69 4.77
CA GLN A 75 -29.88 15.28 4.71
C GLN A 75 -29.29 14.77 6.03
N GLN A 76 -28.51 15.59 6.74
CA GLN A 76 -27.90 15.18 8.00
C GLN A 76 -28.97 14.89 9.07
N ARG A 77 -29.98 15.77 9.21
CA ARG A 77 -31.14 15.54 10.10
C ARG A 77 -31.92 14.28 9.73
N MET A 78 -32.10 13.99 8.44
CA MET A 78 -32.73 12.73 8.01
C MET A 78 -31.90 11.51 8.44
N TYR A 79 -30.57 11.55 8.29
CA TYR A 79 -29.69 10.43 8.64
C TYR A 79 -29.65 10.16 10.15
N GLU A 80 -29.57 11.22 10.97
CA GLU A 80 -29.68 11.15 12.43
C GLU A 80 -31.01 10.54 12.87
N SER A 81 -32.13 10.96 12.25
CA SER A 81 -33.46 10.41 12.53
C SER A 81 -33.59 8.92 12.17
N ALA A 82 -32.86 8.46 11.15
CA ALA A 82 -32.83 7.06 10.74
C ALA A 82 -32.03 6.19 11.73
N GLN A 83 -30.87 6.68 12.20
CA GLN A 83 -30.08 5.98 13.23
C GLN A 83 -30.84 5.86 14.55
N GLN A 84 -31.54 6.91 15.01
CA GLN A 84 -32.39 6.84 16.21
C GLN A 84 -33.49 5.78 16.08
N ARG A 85 -34.08 5.60 14.89
CA ARG A 85 -35.08 4.54 14.64
C ARG A 85 -34.46 3.15 14.71
N GLN A 86 -33.27 2.94 14.15
CA GLN A 86 -32.56 1.65 14.25
C GLN A 86 -32.18 1.29 15.69
N GLN A 87 -31.65 2.22 16.49
CA GLN A 87 -31.34 1.97 17.90
C GLN A 87 -32.58 1.55 18.71
N ARG A 88 -33.72 2.23 18.50
CA ARG A 88 -34.99 1.85 19.15
C ARG A 88 -35.48 0.46 18.74
N GLN A 89 -35.32 0.06 17.48
CA GLN A 89 -35.67 -1.30 17.03
C GLN A 89 -34.74 -2.36 17.64
N GLN A 90 -33.43 -2.11 17.76
CA GLN A 90 -32.50 -3.04 18.41
C GLN A 90 -32.80 -3.20 19.91
N GLN A 91 -33.12 -2.11 20.63
CA GLN A 91 -33.54 -2.19 22.04
C GLN A 91 -34.82 -3.01 22.23
N GLN A 92 -35.79 -2.91 21.31
CA GLN A 92 -37.02 -3.72 21.37
C GLN A 92 -36.75 -5.21 21.08
N GLN A 93 -35.83 -5.55 20.16
CA GLN A 93 -35.47 -6.94 19.88
C GLN A 93 -34.72 -7.63 21.03
N GLN A 94 -33.98 -6.89 21.87
CA GLN A 94 -33.31 -7.48 23.03
C GLN A 94 -34.27 -7.93 24.15
N GLN A 95 -35.53 -7.49 24.16
CA GLN A 95 -36.51 -7.90 25.17
C GLN A 95 -37.30 -9.17 24.81
N GLN A 96 -37.04 -9.81 23.66
CA GLN A 96 -37.75 -11.02 23.22
C GLN A 96 -36.78 -12.12 22.73
N GLN A 97 -36.06 -12.76 23.64
CA GLN A 97 -35.37 -14.03 23.38
C GLN A 97 -36.07 -15.21 24.10
N PRO A 98 -36.65 -16.17 23.37
CA PRO A 98 -37.09 -17.43 23.96
C PRO A 98 -35.88 -18.33 24.32
N PRO A 99 -36.02 -19.27 25.27
CA PRO A 99 -34.90 -20.09 25.75
C PRO A 99 -34.37 -21.06 24.68
N ARG A 100 -33.04 -21.25 24.67
CA ARG A 100 -32.32 -22.16 23.76
C ARG A 100 -32.79 -23.62 23.90
N GLN A 101 -33.12 -24.26 22.79
CA GLN A 101 -33.15 -25.73 22.69
C GLN A 101 -31.73 -26.27 22.44
N GLN A 102 -31.47 -27.50 22.90
CA GLN A 102 -30.17 -28.17 22.76
C GLN A 102 -30.09 -28.91 21.39
N PRO A 103 -28.91 -28.97 20.75
CA PRO A 103 -28.71 -29.76 19.54
C PRO A 103 -28.66 -31.28 19.85
N PRO A 104 -29.21 -32.15 18.99
CA PRO A 104 -29.19 -33.60 19.21
C PRO A 104 -27.81 -34.21 18.95
N GLN A 105 -27.53 -35.33 19.62
CA GLN A 105 -26.33 -36.14 19.42
C GLN A 105 -26.32 -36.77 18.02
N GLN A 106 -25.16 -36.83 17.36
CA GLN A 106 -24.98 -37.54 16.09
C GLN A 106 -24.17 -38.83 16.25
N LEU A 107 -24.48 -39.81 15.40
CA LEU A 107 -23.98 -41.18 15.48
C LEU A 107 -22.47 -41.29 15.22
N GLN A 108 -21.83 -42.21 15.94
CA GLN A 108 -20.50 -42.73 15.59
C GLN A 108 -20.57 -43.53 14.26
N LYS A 109 -19.51 -43.42 13.44
CA LYS A 109 -19.23 -44.34 12.32
C LYS A 109 -18.00 -45.20 12.65
N PRO A 110 -17.90 -46.41 12.08
CA PRO A 110 -16.95 -47.42 12.54
C PRO A 110 -15.49 -47.10 12.21
N GLN A 111 -14.61 -47.59 13.09
CA GLN A 111 -13.16 -47.43 13.07
C GLN A 111 -12.50 -48.50 12.17
N PRO A 112 -11.63 -48.13 11.22
CA PRO A 112 -10.78 -49.10 10.51
C PRO A 112 -9.63 -49.59 11.40
N SER A 113 -9.22 -50.84 11.20
CA SER A 113 -8.17 -51.53 11.97
C SER A 113 -6.75 -50.97 11.72
N PRO A 114 -5.83 -51.09 12.69
CA PRO A 114 -4.48 -50.53 12.58
C PRO A 114 -3.61 -51.29 11.57
N THR A 115 -3.06 -50.56 10.59
CA THR A 115 -1.94 -51.03 9.78
C THR A 115 -0.65 -51.09 10.61
N ALA A 116 0.28 -51.96 10.22
CA ALA A 116 1.50 -52.25 10.98
C ALA A 116 2.38 -51.00 11.23
N VAL A 117 3.05 -51.01 12.39
CA VAL A 117 4.06 -50.00 12.76
C VAL A 117 5.34 -50.29 11.96
N ASP A 118 5.67 -49.40 11.01
CA ASP A 118 6.96 -49.44 10.30
C ASP A 118 8.06 -48.86 11.22
N ASP A 119 8.91 -49.75 11.76
CA ASP A 119 9.85 -49.46 12.86
C ASP A 119 11.13 -48.77 12.36
N ARG A 120 10.98 -47.72 11.54
CA ARG A 120 12.09 -46.97 10.94
C ARG A 120 12.80 -46.08 11.95
N ALA A 121 14.14 -46.18 11.97
CA ALA A 121 15.00 -45.49 12.91
C ALA A 121 14.88 -43.95 12.86
N PRO A 122 14.99 -43.25 14.01
CA PRO A 122 14.82 -41.80 14.09
C PRO A 122 15.91 -41.03 13.32
N THR A 123 15.48 -40.19 12.39
CA THR A 123 16.30 -39.52 11.37
C THR A 123 17.58 -38.89 11.92
N THR A 124 18.64 -38.87 11.11
CA THR A 124 19.98 -38.35 11.47
C THR A 124 19.96 -36.90 11.96
N GLU A 125 19.05 -36.08 11.45
CA GLU A 125 18.82 -34.69 11.87
C GLU A 125 18.42 -34.58 13.35
N ARG A 126 19.12 -33.71 14.10
CA ARG A 126 18.89 -33.49 15.53
C ARG A 126 17.76 -32.50 15.84
N VAL A 127 17.52 -31.54 14.93
CA VAL A 127 16.34 -30.66 14.93
C VAL A 127 15.39 -31.21 13.88
N ALA A 128 14.15 -31.51 14.25
CA ALA A 128 13.10 -31.95 13.33
C ALA A 128 12.18 -30.80 12.89
N GLU A 129 12.09 -29.72 13.67
CA GLU A 129 11.23 -28.57 13.40
C GLU A 129 11.88 -27.30 13.95
N PHE A 130 11.87 -26.22 13.17
CA PHE A 130 12.16 -24.87 13.64
C PHE A 130 11.22 -23.91 12.93
N ARG A 131 10.26 -23.32 13.65
CA ARG A 131 9.26 -22.42 13.05
C ARG A 131 8.86 -21.28 13.95
N LEU A 132 8.39 -20.22 13.30
CA LEU A 132 7.70 -19.11 13.93
C LEU A 132 6.20 -19.45 13.99
N ASP A 133 5.55 -19.14 15.11
CA ASP A 133 4.18 -19.53 15.44
C ASP A 133 3.42 -18.29 15.90
N ILE A 134 2.99 -17.47 14.94
CA ILE A 134 2.13 -16.30 15.14
C ILE A 134 0.71 -16.72 14.72
N PRO A 135 -0.35 -16.38 15.48
CA PRO A 135 -1.71 -16.71 15.08
C PRO A 135 -2.07 -16.05 13.73
N ASN A 136 -2.73 -16.79 12.83
CA ASN A 136 -3.13 -16.28 11.52
C ASN A 136 -3.97 -14.98 11.62
N GLY A 137 -4.78 -14.84 12.67
CA GLY A 137 -5.56 -13.62 12.92
C GLY A 137 -4.72 -12.39 13.30
N VAL A 138 -3.45 -12.57 13.70
CA VAL A 138 -2.50 -11.47 13.95
C VAL A 138 -1.70 -11.15 12.68
N CYS A 139 -1.17 -12.16 11.97
CA CYS A 139 -0.45 -11.92 10.71
C CYS A 139 -1.32 -11.28 9.61
N ASN A 140 -2.59 -11.66 9.54
CA ASN A 140 -3.53 -11.18 8.51
C ASN A 140 -4.27 -9.89 8.90
N MET A 141 -4.03 -9.34 10.10
CA MET A 141 -4.66 -8.11 10.57
C MET A 141 -3.69 -6.94 10.42
N THR A 142 -4.19 -5.79 9.94
CA THR A 142 -3.44 -4.54 9.95
C THR A 142 -3.09 -4.15 11.39
N GLN A 143 -1.82 -3.87 11.64
CA GLN A 143 -1.30 -3.42 12.93
C GLN A 143 -1.14 -1.89 12.93
N HIS A 144 -1.46 -1.26 14.05
CA HIS A 144 -1.47 0.18 14.26
C HIS A 144 -0.53 0.61 15.42
N PRO A 145 -0.24 1.92 15.58
CA PRO A 145 0.65 2.42 16.62
C PRO A 145 0.12 2.14 18.04
N GLY A 146 0.85 1.33 18.82
CA GLY A 146 0.46 0.89 20.16
C GLY A 146 0.11 -0.60 20.26
N ASP A 147 -0.18 -1.26 19.14
CA ASP A 147 -0.56 -2.67 19.09
C ASP A 147 0.52 -3.60 19.64
N THR A 148 0.12 -4.79 20.07
CA THR A 148 1.04 -5.82 20.58
C THR A 148 0.89 -7.12 19.83
N ILE A 149 1.82 -7.38 18.91
CA ILE A 149 1.93 -8.64 18.17
C ILE A 149 2.40 -9.72 19.14
N VAL A 150 1.76 -10.88 19.14
CA VAL A 150 2.12 -12.01 20.02
C VAL A 150 2.23 -13.33 19.26
N GLY A 151 3.13 -14.18 19.72
CA GLY A 151 3.38 -15.48 19.11
C GLY A 151 4.36 -16.32 19.91
N SER A 152 4.91 -17.35 19.29
CA SER A 152 5.99 -18.14 19.87
C SER A 152 7.00 -18.62 18.83
N VAL A 153 8.19 -18.98 19.28
CA VAL A 153 9.16 -19.74 18.48
C VAL A 153 9.12 -21.19 18.95
N VAL A 154 8.92 -22.11 18.01
CA VAL A 154 8.80 -23.55 18.27
C VAL A 154 10.03 -24.26 17.72
N VAL A 155 10.70 -25.01 18.59
CA VAL A 155 11.87 -25.82 18.24
C VAL A 155 11.65 -27.25 18.71
N THR A 156 11.59 -28.20 17.77
CA THR A 156 11.47 -29.64 18.08
C THR A 156 12.79 -30.34 17.80
N VAL A 157 13.40 -30.92 18.83
CA VAL A 157 14.68 -31.64 18.78
C VAL A 157 14.49 -33.13 19.12
N THR A 158 15.07 -34.00 18.30
CA THR A 158 14.99 -35.47 18.42
C THR A 158 16.11 -36.05 19.27
N LYS A 159 17.22 -35.32 19.37
CA LYS A 159 18.51 -35.75 19.96
C LYS A 159 19.11 -34.57 20.73
N PRO A 160 19.93 -34.81 21.79
CA PRO A 160 20.58 -33.73 22.52
C PRO A 160 21.35 -32.79 21.57
N THR A 161 20.95 -31.52 21.58
CA THR A 161 21.39 -30.52 20.61
C THR A 161 21.97 -29.32 21.35
N ARG A 162 23.27 -29.07 21.17
CA ARG A 162 23.86 -27.80 21.59
C ARG A 162 23.30 -26.71 20.68
N ALA A 163 22.80 -25.64 21.28
CA ALA A 163 22.41 -24.42 20.58
C ALA A 163 23.08 -23.25 21.29
N GLN A 164 23.51 -22.26 20.52
CA GLN A 164 24.18 -21.07 21.03
C GLN A 164 23.15 -20.01 21.43
N ARG A 165 22.19 -19.79 20.55
CA ARG A 165 21.15 -18.78 20.71
C ARG A 165 19.92 -19.10 19.88
N ILE A 166 18.75 -18.83 20.43
CA ILE A 166 17.51 -18.68 19.69
C ILE A 166 17.15 -17.20 19.75
N SER A 167 17.12 -16.53 18.61
CA SER A 167 16.84 -15.10 18.52
C SER A 167 15.65 -14.81 17.62
N LEU A 168 14.97 -13.70 17.89
CA LEU A 168 13.88 -13.16 17.09
C LEU A 168 14.32 -11.81 16.55
N THR A 169 14.12 -11.56 15.26
CA THR A 169 14.39 -10.26 14.63
C THR A 169 13.12 -9.71 14.01
N PHE A 170 12.86 -8.42 14.27
CA PHE A 170 11.80 -7.63 13.66
C PHE A 170 12.41 -6.41 12.96
N LEU A 171 12.18 -6.30 11.66
CA LEU A 171 12.78 -5.31 10.76
C LEU A 171 11.68 -4.51 10.07
N GLY A 172 11.65 -3.20 10.30
CA GLY A 172 10.94 -2.26 9.44
C GLY A 172 11.87 -1.78 8.35
N GLN A 173 11.54 -2.05 7.09
CA GLN A 173 12.36 -1.62 5.95
C GLN A 173 11.52 -0.88 4.90
N GLU A 174 12.01 0.29 4.55
CA GLU A 174 11.61 1.07 3.39
C GLU A 174 12.64 0.92 2.27
N ARG A 175 12.17 0.96 1.02
CA ARG A 175 12.99 0.95 -0.19
C ARG A 175 12.33 1.81 -1.25
N VAL A 176 13.07 2.73 -1.84
CA VAL A 176 12.62 3.54 -2.98
C VAL A 176 13.47 3.29 -4.22
N TYR A 177 12.86 3.47 -5.39
CA TYR A 177 13.48 3.26 -6.70
C TYR A 177 13.54 4.61 -7.43
N LEU A 178 14.75 5.12 -7.62
CA LEU A 178 15.01 6.42 -8.24
C LEU A 178 15.70 6.23 -9.58
N ARG A 179 15.25 6.94 -10.61
CA ARG A 179 16.01 7.07 -11.87
C ARG A 179 17.21 7.99 -11.65
N ASP A 180 18.40 7.55 -12.01
CA ASP A 180 19.59 8.40 -12.11
C ASP A 180 19.46 9.31 -13.34
N PRO A 181 19.41 10.66 -13.21
CA PRO A 181 19.25 11.56 -14.35
C PRO A 181 20.51 11.68 -15.22
N GLU A 182 21.68 11.32 -14.69
CA GLU A 182 22.94 11.33 -15.44
C GLU A 182 23.11 10.06 -16.29
N ASN A 183 22.34 9.00 -16.02
CA ASN A 183 22.46 7.75 -16.74
C ASN A 183 21.73 7.80 -18.09
N THR A 184 22.49 8.13 -19.14
CA THR A 184 22.05 8.17 -20.54
C THR A 184 21.83 6.80 -21.19
N SER A 185 21.93 5.68 -20.46
CA SER A 185 21.74 4.35 -21.03
C SER A 185 20.31 4.11 -21.52
N LEU A 186 20.16 3.51 -22.71
CA LEU A 186 18.89 3.22 -23.39
C LEU A 186 17.86 2.43 -22.55
N ILE A 187 18.31 1.75 -21.49
CA ILE A 187 17.48 1.12 -20.48
C ILE A 187 17.71 1.88 -19.17
N PRO A 188 16.80 2.76 -18.70
CA PRO A 188 17.05 3.57 -17.51
C PRO A 188 17.16 2.68 -16.27
N SER A 189 18.36 2.63 -15.67
CA SER A 189 18.59 1.89 -14.44
C SER A 189 17.92 2.59 -13.26
N LEU A 190 17.24 1.82 -12.42
CA LEU A 190 16.67 2.30 -11.18
C LEU A 190 17.66 2.05 -10.05
N VAL A 191 18.23 3.14 -9.53
CA VAL A 191 18.99 3.14 -8.28
C VAL A 191 18.04 2.78 -7.15
N LYS A 192 18.48 1.89 -6.26
CA LYS A 192 17.72 1.46 -5.09
C LYS A 192 18.31 2.19 -3.89
N ALA A 193 17.50 2.99 -3.22
CA ALA A 193 17.82 3.45 -1.87
C ALA A 193 17.04 2.59 -0.88
N ASP A 194 17.76 1.97 0.06
CA ASP A 194 17.19 1.21 1.16
C ASP A 194 17.32 2.03 2.45
N LEU A 195 16.30 1.96 3.30
CA LEU A 195 16.27 2.56 4.62
C LEU A 195 15.69 1.55 5.61
N ASN A 196 16.48 1.11 6.57
CA ASN A 196 15.94 0.42 7.74
C ASN A 196 15.30 1.50 8.65
N LEU A 197 14.00 1.38 8.88
CA LEU A 197 13.23 2.24 9.78
C LEU A 197 13.54 1.89 11.24
N PHE A 198 13.70 0.60 11.51
CA PHE A 198 14.25 0.01 12.72
C PHE A 198 14.71 -1.42 12.41
N GLU A 199 15.68 -1.94 13.15
CA GLU A 199 15.97 -3.38 13.18
C GLU A 199 16.19 -3.78 14.63
N LYS A 200 15.29 -4.61 15.17
CA LYS A 200 15.31 -5.05 16.56
C LYS A 200 15.47 -6.55 16.65
N ARG A 201 16.50 -6.96 17.39
CA ARG A 201 16.82 -8.36 17.68
C ARG A 201 16.71 -8.60 19.18
N LEU A 202 16.19 -9.74 19.58
CA LEU A 202 16.17 -10.20 20.97
C LEU A 202 16.65 -11.65 21.04
N SER A 203 17.53 -11.97 21.99
CA SER A 203 17.77 -13.37 22.37
C SER A 203 16.59 -13.89 23.18
N LEU A 204 15.84 -14.83 22.62
CA LEU A 204 14.73 -15.52 23.31
C LEU A 204 15.23 -16.63 24.24
N TRP A 205 16.42 -17.19 23.95
CA TRP A 205 17.09 -18.23 24.73
C TRP A 205 18.57 -18.30 24.32
N GLY A 206 19.46 -18.67 25.26
CA GLY A 206 20.91 -18.61 25.08
C GLY A 206 21.49 -17.19 25.20
N GLN A 207 22.80 -17.09 25.40
CA GLN A 207 23.49 -15.81 25.58
C GLN A 207 23.85 -15.15 24.23
N GLU A 208 23.86 -13.82 24.22
CA GLU A 208 24.45 -13.05 23.13
C GLU A 208 25.98 -13.04 23.31
N ILE A 209 26.70 -13.79 22.47
CA ILE A 209 28.17 -13.77 22.46
C ILE A 209 28.61 -12.52 21.70
N ASP A 210 28.88 -11.47 22.47
CA ASP A 210 29.32 -10.17 21.96
C ASP A 210 30.75 -10.28 21.39
N SER A 211 30.92 -9.95 20.10
CA SER A 211 32.17 -10.15 19.34
C SER A 211 33.40 -9.50 19.98
N ASN A 212 33.17 -8.42 20.74
CA ASN A 212 34.19 -7.61 21.40
C ASN A 212 34.58 -8.16 22.78
N ASN A 213 33.83 -9.12 23.34
CA ASN A 213 33.95 -9.55 24.73
C ASN A 213 34.35 -11.04 24.85
N GLN A 214 35.28 -11.46 23.98
CA GLN A 214 35.69 -12.87 23.79
C GLN A 214 36.23 -13.54 25.06
N GLN A 215 36.69 -12.76 26.06
CA GLN A 215 37.14 -13.31 27.34
C GLN A 215 36.00 -13.99 28.13
N ASN A 216 34.76 -13.55 27.97
CA ASN A 216 33.58 -14.22 28.58
C ASN A 216 33.10 -15.44 27.77
N ALA A 217 33.42 -15.52 26.47
CA ALA A 217 32.98 -16.62 25.60
C ALA A 217 33.59 -17.97 25.99
N ALA A 218 34.74 -17.98 26.68
CA ALA A 218 35.40 -19.20 27.17
C ALA A 218 34.70 -19.85 28.39
N GLY A 219 33.88 -19.08 29.12
CA GLY A 219 33.17 -19.54 30.33
C GLY A 219 31.67 -19.75 30.16
N ALA A 220 31.07 -19.29 29.05
CA ALA A 220 29.64 -19.44 28.79
C ALA A 220 29.27 -20.92 28.61
N GLN A 221 28.57 -21.49 29.60
CA GLN A 221 28.16 -22.90 29.59
C GLN A 221 27.10 -23.14 28.51
N MET A 222 27.56 -23.51 27.31
CA MET A 222 26.74 -23.81 26.12
C MET A 222 25.56 -24.74 26.46
N GLU A 223 24.36 -24.18 26.51
CA GLU A 223 23.15 -24.91 26.89
C GLU A 223 22.85 -26.04 25.88
N VAL A 224 22.38 -27.17 26.41
CA VAL A 224 22.04 -28.36 25.63
C VAL A 224 20.53 -28.56 25.66
N LEU A 225 19.87 -28.37 24.53
CA LEU A 225 18.46 -28.70 24.37
C LEU A 225 18.31 -30.23 24.41
N ALA A 226 17.62 -30.72 25.44
CA ALA A 226 17.22 -32.12 25.56
C ALA A 226 16.13 -32.48 24.52
N PRO A 227 15.97 -33.77 24.14
CA PRO A 227 14.95 -34.19 23.19
C PRO A 227 13.52 -33.83 23.63
N GLY A 228 12.79 -33.12 22.76
CA GLY A 228 11.44 -32.61 23.02
C GLY A 228 11.09 -31.42 22.13
N THR A 229 9.96 -30.79 22.40
CA THR A 229 9.53 -29.54 21.77
C THR A 229 9.61 -28.39 22.79
N LEU A 230 10.48 -27.41 22.53
CA LEU A 230 10.55 -26.15 23.26
C LEU A 230 9.70 -25.09 22.55
N ARG A 231 8.78 -24.43 23.27
CA ARG A 231 8.00 -23.30 22.77
C ARG A 231 8.33 -22.07 23.61
N ILE A 232 8.93 -21.06 22.99
CA ILE A 232 9.30 -19.79 23.64
C ILE A 232 8.29 -18.71 23.20
N PRO A 233 7.35 -18.29 24.07
CA PRO A 233 6.43 -17.21 23.75
C PRO A 233 7.14 -15.87 23.72
N PHE A 234 6.66 -14.96 22.87
CA PHE A 234 7.14 -13.59 22.75
C PHE A 234 6.00 -12.61 22.50
N SER A 235 6.30 -11.34 22.74
CA SER A 235 5.47 -10.19 22.38
C SER A 235 6.33 -9.10 21.76
N ILE A 236 5.74 -8.32 20.85
CA ILE A 236 6.34 -7.12 20.26
C ILE A 236 5.32 -6.00 20.45
N LYS A 237 5.62 -5.06 21.35
CA LYS A 237 4.84 -3.83 21.44
C LYS A 237 5.33 -2.85 20.37
N ILE A 238 4.42 -2.49 19.47
CA ILE A 238 4.58 -1.38 18.53
C ILE A 238 4.44 -0.07 19.35
N PRO A 239 5.36 0.90 19.20
CA PRO A 239 5.25 2.17 19.91
C PRO A 239 4.16 3.04 19.27
N HIS A 240 3.78 4.14 19.94
CA HIS A 240 2.83 5.11 19.39
C HIS A 240 3.50 6.03 18.34
N VAL A 241 4.11 5.42 17.32
CA VAL A 241 4.78 6.08 16.19
C VAL A 241 4.09 5.67 14.89
N ASN A 242 3.73 6.66 14.08
CA ASN A 242 3.20 6.45 12.74
C ASN A 242 4.31 6.00 11.77
N TYR A 243 4.58 4.69 11.74
CA TYR A 243 5.38 4.07 10.68
C TYR A 243 4.62 4.07 9.34
N PRO A 244 5.31 4.19 8.19
CA PRO A 244 4.66 4.22 6.86
C PRO A 244 3.91 2.91 6.54
N ALA A 245 2.84 3.00 5.75
CA ALA A 245 1.98 1.84 5.47
C ALA A 245 2.71 0.73 4.68
N THR A 246 2.34 -0.53 4.89
CA THR A 246 2.91 -1.70 4.17
C THR A 246 2.49 -1.70 2.70
N ILE A 247 3.32 -1.06 1.86
CA ILE A 247 3.03 -0.83 0.45
C ILE A 247 4.06 -1.51 -0.47
N LYS A 248 3.59 -2.03 -1.61
CA LYS A 248 4.43 -2.44 -2.75
C LYS A 248 3.92 -1.77 -4.02
N ARG A 249 4.80 -1.04 -4.70
CA ARG A 249 4.57 -0.43 -6.02
C ARG A 249 5.78 -0.71 -6.88
N ASP A 250 5.62 -1.62 -7.83
CA ASP A 250 6.75 -2.14 -8.62
C ASP A 250 7.46 -1.02 -9.37
N LYS A 251 8.79 -0.99 -9.26
CA LYS A 251 9.68 0.06 -9.79
C LYS A 251 9.50 1.47 -9.18
N VAL A 252 8.76 1.61 -8.07
CA VAL A 252 8.56 2.89 -7.35
C VAL A 252 9.01 2.78 -5.89
N CYS A 253 8.36 1.94 -5.08
CA CYS A 253 8.68 1.79 -3.67
C CYS A 253 8.24 0.43 -3.09
N ARG A 254 8.83 0.07 -1.94
CA ARG A 254 8.40 -1.05 -1.10
C ARG A 254 8.67 -0.74 0.38
N VAL A 255 7.61 -0.68 1.18
CA VAL A 255 7.68 -0.72 2.65
C VAL A 255 7.30 -2.13 3.10
N ARG A 256 7.99 -2.67 4.10
CA ARG A 256 7.71 -4.00 4.66
C ARG A 256 8.15 -4.12 6.11
N TYR A 257 7.34 -4.79 6.91
CA TYR A 257 7.67 -5.17 8.28
C TYR A 257 7.82 -6.69 8.32
N LEU A 258 9.01 -7.15 8.68
CA LEU A 258 9.39 -8.56 8.57
C LEU A 258 9.81 -9.10 9.92
N ILE A 259 9.24 -10.23 10.31
CA ILE A 259 9.61 -10.96 11.53
C ILE A 259 10.11 -12.36 11.16
N TRP A 260 11.22 -12.79 11.77
CA TRP A 260 11.77 -14.14 11.65
C TRP A 260 12.54 -14.54 12.89
N ALA A 261 12.67 -15.85 13.13
CA ALA A 261 13.53 -16.39 14.17
C ALA A 261 14.79 -17.05 13.57
N GLN A 262 15.86 -17.08 14.35
CA GLN A 262 17.14 -17.72 14.01
C GLN A 262 17.62 -18.61 15.15
N PHE A 263 18.02 -19.83 14.81
CA PHE A 263 18.57 -20.86 15.69
C PHE A 263 20.05 -21.02 15.34
N GLU A 264 20.92 -20.43 16.15
CA GLU A 264 22.38 -20.45 15.98
C GLU A 264 22.97 -21.67 16.70
N ARG A 265 23.91 -22.37 16.05
CA ARG A 265 24.57 -23.56 16.60
C ARG A 265 26.06 -23.29 16.83
N PRO A 266 26.70 -23.86 17.88
CA PRO A 266 28.12 -23.68 18.09
C PRO A 266 28.94 -24.26 16.92
N GLY A 267 29.68 -23.38 16.25
CA GLY A 267 30.58 -23.69 15.13
C GLY A 267 31.05 -22.39 14.46
N THR A 268 32.10 -22.47 13.66
CA THR A 268 32.62 -21.32 12.89
C THR A 268 31.95 -21.15 11.52
N PHE A 269 31.06 -22.07 11.13
CA PHE A 269 30.41 -22.10 9.82
C PHE A 269 28.93 -21.71 9.94
N ARG A 270 28.52 -20.66 9.23
CA ARG A 270 27.13 -20.19 9.14
C ARG A 270 26.17 -21.21 8.52
N ASP A 271 26.70 -22.25 7.87
CA ASP A 271 25.97 -23.37 7.28
C ASP A 271 25.28 -24.29 8.32
N HIS A 272 25.29 -23.90 9.60
CA HIS A 272 24.62 -24.58 10.70
C HIS A 272 23.48 -23.75 11.33
N ASP A 273 23.32 -22.50 10.93
CA ASP A 273 22.27 -21.61 11.42
C ASP A 273 20.95 -21.86 10.69
N MET A 274 19.89 -22.16 11.42
CA MET A 274 18.55 -22.30 10.84
C MET A 274 17.80 -20.97 10.99
N THR A 275 17.20 -20.48 9.91
CA THR A 275 16.37 -19.26 9.91
C THR A 275 14.97 -19.61 9.43
N THR A 276 13.93 -19.14 10.11
CA THR A 276 12.54 -19.35 9.70
C THR A 276 12.23 -18.60 8.40
N PRO A 277 11.12 -18.92 7.71
CA PRO A 277 10.49 -17.97 6.80
C PRO A 277 10.34 -16.58 7.45
N LYS A 278 10.38 -15.54 6.61
CA LYS A 278 10.15 -14.15 7.04
C LYS A 278 8.68 -13.82 6.86
N GLU A 279 7.94 -13.82 7.96
CA GLU A 279 6.53 -13.44 7.95
C GLU A 279 6.42 -11.93 7.69
N LEU A 280 5.46 -11.57 6.84
CA LEU A 280 5.15 -10.18 6.51
C LEU A 280 4.03 -9.69 7.41
N LEU A 281 4.28 -8.61 8.13
CA LEU A 281 3.29 -7.91 8.93
C LEU A 281 2.76 -6.72 8.14
N TYR A 282 1.43 -6.59 8.10
CA TYR A 282 0.76 -5.42 7.54
C TYR A 282 0.63 -4.36 8.63
N MET A 283 1.15 -3.18 8.37
CA MET A 283 1.04 -2.01 9.25
C MET A 283 0.45 -0.83 8.49
N GLU A 284 -0.39 -0.04 9.15
CA GLU A 284 -0.91 1.24 8.64
C GLU A 284 -0.88 2.31 9.74
N PRO A 285 -0.39 3.53 9.45
CA PRO A 285 -0.42 4.63 10.40
C PRO A 285 -1.83 5.18 10.64
N LEU A 286 -1.97 5.91 11.74
CA LEU A 286 -3.17 6.66 12.08
C LEU A 286 -3.05 8.08 11.52
N ALA A 287 -3.74 8.32 10.41
CA ALA A 287 -3.83 9.63 9.78
C ALA A 287 -4.96 10.42 10.46
N TYR A 288 -4.57 11.35 11.33
CA TYR A 288 -5.47 12.26 12.03
C TYR A 288 -5.88 13.44 11.11
N PRO A 289 -7.08 14.02 11.30
CA PRO A 289 -7.49 15.22 10.58
C PRO A 289 -6.62 16.42 10.98
N THR A 290 -6.07 17.12 9.98
CA THR A 290 -5.23 18.31 10.18
C THR A 290 -6.02 19.62 10.25
N ARG A 291 -7.33 19.57 9.95
CA ARG A 291 -8.26 20.71 9.97
C ARG A 291 -9.69 20.22 10.20
N LEU A 292 -10.58 21.17 10.48
CA LEU A 292 -12.02 20.92 10.64
C LEU A 292 -12.64 20.33 9.36
N ARG A 293 -13.75 19.61 9.53
CA ARG A 293 -14.58 19.09 8.44
C ARG A 293 -15.37 20.24 7.79
N GLU A 294 -14.98 20.64 6.59
CA GLU A 294 -15.50 21.80 5.87
C GLU A 294 -15.94 21.47 4.44
N VAL A 295 -16.89 22.24 3.89
CA VAL A 295 -17.30 22.15 2.48
C VAL A 295 -16.14 22.58 1.58
N PHE A 296 -15.55 21.62 0.87
CA PHE A 296 -14.41 21.88 0.00
C PHE A 296 -14.86 22.40 -1.36
N ARG A 297 -14.71 23.71 -1.58
CA ARG A 297 -15.17 24.40 -2.80
C ARG A 297 -14.11 24.39 -3.91
N ILE A 298 -14.55 24.09 -5.12
CA ILE A 298 -13.77 24.19 -6.36
C ILE A 298 -14.32 25.37 -7.16
N ASN A 299 -13.43 26.28 -7.56
CA ASN A 299 -13.65 27.30 -8.57
C ASN A 299 -12.29 27.48 -9.28
N ARG A 300 -12.17 26.93 -10.49
CA ARG A 300 -10.92 26.87 -11.25
C ARG A 300 -11.17 26.95 -12.75
N LEU A 301 -10.44 27.84 -13.40
CA LEU A 301 -10.29 27.89 -14.84
C LEU A 301 -9.12 27.01 -15.26
N ILE A 302 -9.35 26.10 -16.21
CA ILE A 302 -8.32 25.27 -16.85
C ILE A 302 -8.06 25.89 -18.23
N GLU A 303 -6.96 26.62 -18.36
CA GLU A 303 -6.51 27.17 -19.65
C GLU A 303 -6.02 26.04 -20.59
N PRO A 304 -6.09 26.24 -21.92
CA PRO A 304 -5.66 25.24 -22.90
C PRO A 304 -4.14 25.12 -22.97
N PHE A 305 -3.65 23.98 -23.47
CA PHE A 305 -2.25 23.85 -23.87
C PHE A 305 -1.99 24.72 -25.11
N ALA A 306 -0.87 25.45 -25.11
CA ALA A 306 -0.52 26.43 -26.14
C ALA A 306 -0.51 25.85 -27.57
N ASP A 307 -0.04 24.60 -27.72
CA ASP A 307 0.07 23.91 -29.01
C ASP A 307 -1.24 23.20 -29.45
N SER A 308 -2.35 23.39 -28.72
CA SER A 308 -3.63 22.72 -29.02
C SER A 308 -4.48 23.49 -30.03
N SER A 309 -5.25 22.77 -30.84
CA SER A 309 -6.25 23.35 -31.76
C SER A 309 -7.44 24.02 -31.03
N THR A 310 -7.47 23.96 -29.69
CA THR A 310 -8.47 24.59 -28.82
C THR A 310 -7.86 25.69 -27.96
N SER A 311 -6.77 26.34 -28.41
CA SER A 311 -6.10 27.45 -27.71
C SER A 311 -6.97 28.68 -27.42
N SER A 312 -8.16 28.78 -28.04
CA SER A 312 -9.18 29.80 -27.78
C SER A 312 -10.17 29.42 -26.64
N VAL A 313 -10.10 28.20 -26.12
CA VAL A 313 -11.09 27.61 -25.20
C VAL A 313 -10.43 27.23 -23.87
N ALA A 314 -11.06 27.62 -22.77
CA ALA A 314 -10.72 27.17 -21.43
C ALA A 314 -11.93 26.45 -20.81
N VAL A 315 -11.70 25.68 -19.74
CA VAL A 315 -12.78 24.99 -19.01
C VAL A 315 -12.90 25.55 -17.61
N GLN A 316 -14.04 26.15 -17.28
CA GLN A 316 -14.35 26.54 -15.91
C GLN A 316 -14.97 25.35 -15.18
N VAL A 317 -14.44 25.04 -13.99
CA VAL A 317 -14.95 24.04 -13.05
C VAL A 317 -15.37 24.76 -11.77
N ASP A 318 -16.68 24.84 -11.54
CA ASP A 318 -17.30 25.31 -10.29
C ASP A 318 -17.88 24.12 -9.50
N GLY A 319 -18.03 24.24 -8.18
CA GLY A 319 -18.68 23.23 -7.34
C GLY A 319 -17.86 22.85 -6.11
N GLY A 320 -17.76 21.54 -5.80
CA GLY A 320 -16.98 21.03 -4.68
C GLY A 320 -17.34 19.64 -4.17
N LEU A 321 -16.76 19.32 -3.01
CA LEU A 321 -17.10 18.18 -2.16
C LEU A 321 -17.75 18.70 -0.87
N SER A 322 -18.78 18.00 -0.38
CA SER A 322 -19.52 18.34 0.85
C SER A 322 -18.65 18.41 2.11
N GLN A 323 -17.58 17.61 2.19
CA GLN A 323 -16.75 17.50 3.38
C GLN A 323 -15.30 17.11 3.03
N LEU A 324 -14.33 17.87 3.53
CA LEU A 324 -12.94 17.45 3.74
C LEU A 324 -12.45 17.95 5.11
N PRO A 325 -11.59 17.20 5.84
CA PRO A 325 -11.06 15.89 5.47
C PRO A 325 -12.14 14.80 5.45
N ALA A 326 -11.93 13.81 4.58
CA ALA A 326 -12.80 12.64 4.45
C ALA A 326 -12.11 11.41 5.05
N MET A 327 -12.89 10.48 5.60
CA MET A 327 -12.34 9.24 6.15
C MET A 327 -12.16 8.21 5.03
N ALA A 328 -11.14 7.35 5.13
CA ALA A 328 -11.01 6.21 4.22
C ALA A 328 -12.30 5.35 4.24
N GLY A 329 -12.82 5.00 3.07
CA GLY A 329 -14.11 4.30 2.92
C GLY A 329 -15.37 5.18 2.85
N ASP A 330 -15.29 6.49 3.13
CA ASP A 330 -16.44 7.40 3.14
C ASP A 330 -17.17 7.48 1.80
N ARG A 331 -18.44 7.91 1.86
CA ARG A 331 -19.21 8.40 0.71
C ARG A 331 -19.31 9.92 0.78
N VAL A 332 -18.48 10.62 0.03
CA VAL A 332 -18.47 12.09 -0.01
C VAL A 332 -19.43 12.57 -1.10
N LEU A 333 -20.44 13.37 -0.75
CA LEU A 333 -21.31 14.03 -1.74
C LEU A 333 -20.47 15.04 -2.54
N TYR A 334 -20.53 14.97 -3.86
CA TYR A 334 -19.96 15.95 -4.80
C TYR A 334 -21.08 16.69 -5.53
N GLN A 335 -20.82 17.94 -5.90
CA GLN A 335 -21.61 18.71 -6.86
C GLN A 335 -20.64 19.49 -7.73
N LEU A 336 -20.76 19.39 -9.05
CA LEU A 336 -19.88 20.04 -10.02
C LEU A 336 -20.70 20.70 -11.11
N GLU A 337 -20.29 21.88 -11.56
CA GLU A 337 -20.77 22.58 -12.76
C GLU A 337 -19.55 22.90 -13.63
N ILE A 338 -19.51 22.37 -14.85
CA ILE A 338 -18.36 22.42 -15.74
C ILE A 338 -18.81 22.99 -17.08
N ARG A 339 -18.16 24.05 -17.57
CA ARG A 339 -18.53 24.73 -18.81
C ARG A 339 -17.32 25.18 -19.62
N ALA A 340 -17.42 25.06 -20.94
CA ALA A 340 -16.43 25.64 -21.85
C ALA A 340 -16.62 27.16 -21.93
N VAL A 341 -15.54 27.91 -21.79
CA VAL A 341 -15.49 29.39 -21.81
C VAL A 341 -14.36 29.85 -22.74
N ARG A 342 -14.39 31.11 -23.16
CA ARG A 342 -13.32 31.68 -24.02
C ARG A 342 -12.09 31.94 -23.15
N SER A 343 -10.91 31.49 -23.60
CA SER A 343 -9.64 31.72 -22.88
C SER A 343 -9.35 33.23 -22.76
N ALA A 344 -8.84 33.64 -21.58
CA ALA A 344 -8.40 35.02 -21.36
C ALA A 344 -7.22 35.40 -22.27
N ALA A 345 -6.31 34.45 -22.52
CA ALA A 345 -5.14 34.63 -23.36
C ALA A 345 -5.49 34.96 -24.83
N ALA A 346 -6.66 34.51 -25.30
CA ALA A 346 -7.15 34.76 -26.66
C ALA A 346 -8.02 36.03 -26.79
N SER A 347 -8.33 36.72 -25.68
CA SER A 347 -9.35 37.79 -25.66
C SER A 347 -8.88 39.13 -25.10
N GLY A 348 -7.80 39.16 -24.30
CA GLY A 348 -7.11 40.41 -23.90
C GLY A 348 -7.99 41.44 -23.16
N THR A 349 -9.10 40.98 -22.56
CA THR A 349 -10.16 41.81 -21.99
C THR A 349 -10.57 41.29 -20.61
N ASP A 350 -11.15 42.17 -19.79
CA ASP A 350 -11.38 41.90 -18.37
C ASP A 350 -12.31 40.72 -18.07
N PHE A 351 -12.07 40.07 -16.93
CA PHE A 351 -12.76 38.86 -16.45
C PHE A 351 -14.30 38.93 -16.39
N ALA A 352 -14.90 40.12 -16.44
CA ALA A 352 -16.34 40.31 -16.32
C ALA A 352 -17.15 39.72 -17.48
N ASP A 353 -16.62 39.71 -18.71
CA ASP A 353 -17.37 39.35 -19.93
C ASP A 353 -17.14 37.88 -20.38
N GLN A 354 -16.39 37.09 -19.59
CA GLN A 354 -16.03 35.69 -19.92
C GLN A 354 -17.20 34.69 -19.88
N ARG A 355 -18.45 35.15 -19.68
CA ARG A 355 -19.66 34.30 -19.62
C ARG A 355 -20.34 34.10 -20.98
N GLN A 356 -19.81 34.66 -22.07
CA GLN A 356 -20.36 34.46 -23.42
C GLN A 356 -20.27 32.97 -23.84
N SER A 357 -21.38 32.41 -24.33
CA SER A 357 -21.46 31.02 -24.77
C SER A 357 -20.60 30.76 -26.00
N VAL A 358 -19.63 29.86 -25.88
CA VAL A 358 -18.72 29.43 -26.95
C VAL A 358 -19.31 28.16 -27.62
N PRO A 359 -19.16 27.94 -28.95
CA PRO A 359 -19.70 26.74 -29.64
C PRO A 359 -18.98 25.41 -29.33
N TYR A 360 -18.72 25.13 -28.06
CA TYR A 360 -18.07 23.91 -27.57
C TYR A 360 -18.94 23.22 -26.52
N THR A 361 -19.01 21.89 -26.56
CA THR A 361 -19.66 21.08 -25.52
C THR A 361 -18.67 20.28 -24.70
N VAL A 362 -18.94 20.20 -23.40
CA VAL A 362 -18.28 19.24 -22.48
C VAL A 362 -18.99 17.90 -22.70
N ARG A 363 -18.29 16.92 -23.28
CA ARG A 363 -18.85 15.63 -23.77
C ARG A 363 -18.67 14.46 -22.82
N TYR A 364 -17.60 14.45 -22.04
CA TYR A 364 -17.35 13.46 -20.98
C TYR A 364 -16.67 14.14 -19.80
N VAL A 365 -17.07 13.78 -18.59
CA VAL A 365 -16.38 14.17 -17.36
C VAL A 365 -16.05 12.90 -16.57
N ARG A 366 -14.80 12.76 -16.15
CA ARG A 366 -14.32 11.63 -15.34
C ARG A 366 -13.60 12.14 -14.10
N MET A 367 -14.09 11.74 -12.93
CA MET A 367 -13.52 12.08 -11.65
C MET A 367 -12.73 10.89 -11.09
N CYS A 368 -11.48 11.10 -10.70
CA CYS A 368 -10.56 10.07 -10.22
C CYS A 368 -10.00 10.41 -8.83
N VAL A 369 -9.84 9.38 -7.99
CA VAL A 369 -8.96 9.43 -6.82
C VAL A 369 -7.58 8.94 -7.26
N VAL A 370 -6.59 9.80 -7.15
CA VAL A 370 -5.21 9.55 -7.59
C VAL A 370 -4.31 9.43 -6.37
N GLU A 371 -3.62 8.30 -6.23
CA GLU A 371 -2.50 8.15 -5.30
C GLU A 371 -1.29 8.90 -5.85
N ARG A 372 -0.74 9.83 -5.07
CA ARG A 372 0.51 10.51 -5.35
C ARG A 372 1.59 10.02 -4.38
N LEU A 373 2.61 9.38 -4.95
CA LEU A 373 3.78 8.91 -4.21
C LEU A 373 4.96 9.81 -4.55
N TYR A 374 5.45 10.55 -3.57
CA TYR A 374 6.66 11.34 -3.69
C TYR A 374 7.80 10.58 -3.02
N VAL A 375 8.78 10.13 -3.80
CA VAL A 375 9.99 9.48 -3.30
C VAL A 375 11.17 10.44 -3.30
N ARG A 376 12.04 10.36 -2.30
CA ARG A 376 13.30 11.09 -2.20
C ARG A 376 14.43 10.19 -1.70
N GLY A 377 15.67 10.46 -2.09
CA GLY A 377 16.83 9.70 -1.63
C GLY A 377 18.12 10.11 -2.34
N LEU A 378 19.25 9.56 -1.87
CA LEU A 378 20.57 9.94 -2.36
C LEU A 378 21.03 9.08 -3.55
N ILE A 379 21.54 9.73 -4.60
CA ILE A 379 22.30 9.11 -5.70
C ILE A 379 23.64 9.85 -5.77
N LYS A 380 24.77 9.12 -5.74
CA LYS A 380 26.13 9.69 -5.80
C LYS A 380 26.45 10.79 -4.75
N GLY A 381 25.62 10.92 -3.71
CA GLY A 381 25.72 11.97 -2.68
C GLY A 381 24.72 13.12 -2.82
N SER A 382 24.09 13.28 -4.00
CA SER A 382 23.06 14.28 -4.27
C SER A 382 21.67 13.75 -3.92
N GLU A 383 20.77 14.61 -3.40
CA GLU A 383 19.36 14.25 -3.22
C GLU A 383 18.60 14.34 -4.54
N HIS A 384 17.89 13.28 -4.88
CA HIS A 384 16.97 13.22 -6.01
C HIS A 384 15.57 12.87 -5.52
N SER A 385 14.56 13.54 -6.07
CA SER A 385 13.15 13.25 -5.77
C SER A 385 12.31 13.07 -7.03
N GLN A 386 11.28 12.22 -6.94
CA GLN A 386 10.45 11.81 -8.08
C GLN A 386 9.00 11.65 -7.61
N SER A 387 8.05 12.24 -8.34
CA SER A 387 6.62 12.11 -8.05
C SER A 387 5.98 11.13 -9.02
N TYR A 388 5.35 10.08 -8.48
CA TYR A 388 4.55 9.10 -9.21
C TYR A 388 3.06 9.34 -8.93
N ARG A 389 2.21 9.04 -9.91
CA ARG A 389 0.75 9.13 -9.82
C ARG A 389 0.12 7.84 -10.31
N THR A 390 -0.89 7.35 -9.58
CA THR A 390 -1.62 6.12 -9.90
C THR A 390 -3.12 6.33 -9.66
N ASP A 391 -3.95 6.08 -10.67
CA ASP A 391 -5.41 6.06 -10.53
C ASP A 391 -5.80 4.89 -9.60
N LEU A 392 -6.37 5.18 -8.43
CA LEU A 392 -6.91 4.14 -7.52
C LEU A 392 -8.38 3.84 -7.81
N PHE A 393 -9.14 4.88 -8.11
CA PHE A 393 -10.57 4.81 -8.41
C PHE A 393 -10.91 5.88 -9.45
N SER A 394 -11.85 5.59 -10.35
CA SER A 394 -12.43 6.61 -11.21
C SER A 394 -13.88 6.33 -11.56
N VAL A 395 -14.69 7.38 -11.59
CA VAL A 395 -16.11 7.37 -11.95
C VAL A 395 -16.32 8.33 -13.12
N THR A 396 -16.97 7.86 -14.18
CA THR A 396 -17.52 8.73 -15.23
C THR A 396 -18.77 9.37 -14.67
N LEU A 397 -18.90 10.69 -14.86
CA LEU A 397 -20.07 11.44 -14.41
C LEU A 397 -21.10 11.51 -15.54
N ASP A 398 -22.37 11.53 -15.16
CA ASP A 398 -23.49 11.83 -16.06
C ASP A 398 -24.07 13.23 -15.75
N PRO A 399 -24.58 13.96 -16.77
CA PRO A 399 -25.20 15.26 -16.57
C PRO A 399 -26.59 15.16 -15.94
N THR A 400 -26.86 16.03 -14.97
CA THR A 400 -28.08 16.03 -14.16
C THR A 400 -29.30 16.37 -15.02
N GLY A 401 -30.36 15.56 -14.92
CA GLY A 401 -31.64 15.80 -15.60
C GLY A 401 -31.74 15.27 -17.04
N GLN A 402 -30.72 14.58 -17.56
CA GLN A 402 -30.81 13.90 -18.86
C GLN A 402 -31.23 12.43 -18.70
N ILE A 403 -31.97 11.91 -19.68
CA ILE A 403 -32.53 10.54 -19.63
C ILE A 403 -31.47 9.55 -20.13
N PRO A 404 -31.07 8.54 -19.33
CA PRO A 404 -30.05 7.58 -19.75
C PRO A 404 -30.49 6.80 -21.00
N GLY A 405 -29.63 6.78 -22.02
CA GLY A 405 -29.82 5.98 -23.24
C GLY A 405 -30.01 6.74 -24.56
N LYS A 406 -30.03 8.09 -24.58
CA LYS A 406 -30.13 8.88 -25.83
C LYS A 406 -29.03 9.94 -26.00
N HIS A 407 -27.82 9.50 -26.37
CA HIS A 407 -26.74 10.34 -26.93
C HIS A 407 -26.41 11.63 -26.13
N SER A 408 -26.50 11.58 -24.80
CA SER A 408 -26.50 12.79 -23.96
C SER A 408 -25.58 12.66 -22.73
N ASN A 409 -24.27 12.68 -22.99
CA ASN A 409 -23.27 13.10 -21.99
C ASN A 409 -22.69 14.49 -22.34
N SER A 410 -23.10 15.06 -23.48
CA SER A 410 -22.71 16.37 -23.98
C SER A 410 -23.63 17.48 -23.50
N ALA A 411 -23.07 18.53 -22.88
CA ALA A 411 -23.77 19.76 -22.55
C ALA A 411 -22.85 20.98 -22.68
N GLY A 412 -23.41 22.16 -22.95
CA GLY A 412 -22.67 23.43 -22.87
C GLY A 412 -22.36 23.83 -21.42
N VAL A 413 -23.23 23.44 -20.49
CA VAL A 413 -22.99 23.45 -19.03
C VAL A 413 -23.29 22.05 -18.50
N PHE A 414 -22.25 21.35 -18.10
CA PHE A 414 -22.31 20.00 -17.54
C PHE A 414 -22.42 20.10 -16.01
N ALA A 415 -23.63 19.95 -15.48
CA ALA A 415 -23.86 19.90 -14.03
C ALA A 415 -24.03 18.44 -13.56
N SER A 416 -23.29 17.98 -12.54
CA SER A 416 -23.41 16.62 -12.01
C SER A 416 -23.34 16.61 -10.48
N THR A 417 -24.20 15.80 -9.84
CA THR A 417 -24.28 15.64 -8.38
C THR A 417 -24.38 14.16 -8.03
N GLY A 418 -23.66 13.70 -7.01
CA GLY A 418 -23.65 12.28 -6.62
C GLY A 418 -22.68 11.99 -5.48
N TYR A 419 -22.40 10.71 -5.20
CA TYR A 419 -21.48 10.32 -4.12
C TYR A 419 -20.19 9.69 -4.66
N LEU A 420 -19.05 10.29 -4.31
CA LEU A 420 -17.74 9.70 -4.49
C LEU A 420 -17.48 8.75 -3.31
N ARG A 421 -17.42 7.44 -3.57
CA ARG A 421 -16.99 6.45 -2.58
C ARG A 421 -15.46 6.37 -2.59
N LEU A 422 -14.84 6.68 -1.46
CA LEU A 422 -13.40 6.50 -1.28
C LEU A 422 -13.06 5.02 -1.04
N PRO A 423 -11.91 4.52 -1.55
CA PRO A 423 -11.34 3.26 -1.10
C PRO A 423 -11.07 3.24 0.41
N VAL A 424 -11.01 2.04 0.99
CA VAL A 424 -10.71 1.84 2.42
C VAL A 424 -9.21 1.78 2.73
N ASP A 425 -8.34 1.56 1.72
CA ASP A 425 -6.88 1.54 1.85
C ASP A 425 -6.22 2.92 1.69
N LEU A 426 -7.01 4.00 1.73
CA LEU A 426 -6.53 5.38 1.64
C LEU A 426 -5.90 5.88 2.95
N CYS A 427 -4.79 5.26 3.35
CA CYS A 427 -3.95 5.76 4.45
C CYS A 427 -2.80 6.63 3.88
N PRO A 428 -2.82 7.97 4.06
CA PRO A 428 -1.70 8.84 3.74
C PRO A 428 -0.62 8.79 4.83
N PHE A 429 0.63 9.09 4.46
CA PHE A 429 1.75 9.15 5.40
C PHE A 429 2.93 9.93 4.80
N GLU A 430 3.86 10.35 5.66
CA GLU A 430 5.22 10.75 5.27
C GLU A 430 6.26 9.89 6.01
N SER A 431 7.44 9.75 5.41
CA SER A 431 8.63 9.13 5.98
C SER A 431 9.88 9.87 5.50
N LYS A 432 11.08 9.41 5.88
CA LYS A 432 12.33 9.99 5.39
C LYS A 432 12.54 9.83 3.87
N GLN A 433 12.02 8.78 3.22
CA GLN A 433 12.22 8.53 1.77
C GLN A 433 10.93 8.51 0.93
N LEU A 434 9.73 8.43 1.54
CA LEU A 434 8.46 8.29 0.84
C LEU A 434 7.35 9.13 1.51
N SER A 435 6.56 9.84 0.69
CA SER A 435 5.29 10.43 1.09
C SER A 435 4.16 9.89 0.21
N ARG A 436 3.04 9.53 0.82
CA ARG A 436 1.80 9.03 0.19
C ARG A 436 0.68 10.04 0.47
N THR A 437 0.23 10.70 -0.58
CA THR A 437 -0.85 11.71 -0.56
C THR A 437 -1.89 11.37 -1.63
N TYR A 438 -3.04 12.04 -1.59
CA TYR A 438 -4.11 11.85 -2.57
C TYR A 438 -4.49 13.15 -3.26
N GLU A 439 -4.82 13.03 -4.54
CA GLU A 439 -5.32 14.12 -5.37
C GLU A 439 -6.64 13.68 -6.02
N LEU A 440 -7.64 14.55 -5.96
CA LEU A 440 -8.81 14.46 -6.83
C LEU A 440 -8.40 14.97 -8.22
N ARG A 441 -8.60 14.14 -9.25
CA ARG A 441 -8.41 14.54 -10.65
C ARG A 441 -9.76 14.61 -11.37
N ILE A 442 -10.05 15.72 -12.01
CA ILE A 442 -11.25 15.90 -12.85
C ILE A 442 -10.77 16.06 -14.29
N GLU A 443 -11.09 15.08 -15.13
CA GLU A 443 -10.85 15.08 -16.57
C GLU A 443 -12.14 15.53 -17.29
N CYS A 444 -12.02 16.43 -18.26
CA CYS A 444 -13.14 16.97 -19.03
C CYS A 444 -12.80 16.94 -20.53
N ASP A 445 -13.49 16.12 -21.31
CA ASP A 445 -13.37 16.13 -22.77
C ASP A 445 -14.29 17.20 -23.36
N VAL A 446 -13.70 18.16 -24.07
CA VAL A 446 -14.40 19.23 -24.78
C VAL A 446 -14.28 19.01 -26.28
N ALA A 447 -15.33 19.32 -27.04
CA ALA A 447 -15.30 19.25 -28.49
C ALA A 447 -16.07 20.39 -29.14
N ASP A 448 -15.75 20.67 -30.41
CA ASP A 448 -16.41 21.69 -31.21
C ASP A 448 -17.76 21.16 -31.72
N ASP A 449 -18.81 21.96 -31.57
CA ASP A 449 -20.16 21.65 -32.08
C ASP A 449 -20.43 22.29 -33.45
N SER A 450 -19.62 23.28 -33.85
CA SER A 450 -19.66 23.91 -35.17
C SER A 450 -18.90 23.10 -36.22
N SER A 451 -17.80 22.45 -35.84
CA SER A 451 -16.99 21.60 -36.71
C SER A 451 -17.79 20.42 -37.29
N LEU A 452 -17.98 20.45 -38.61
CA LEU A 452 -18.49 19.30 -39.38
C LEU A 452 -17.50 18.13 -39.37
N LEU A 453 -16.20 18.41 -39.23
CA LEU A 453 -15.16 17.40 -39.08
C LEU A 453 -15.33 16.66 -37.75
N ASP A 454 -15.55 17.35 -36.63
CA ASP A 454 -15.67 16.72 -35.29
C ASP A 454 -16.89 15.79 -35.18
N LYS A 455 -17.92 16.01 -36.01
CA LYS A 455 -19.08 15.12 -36.12
C LYS A 455 -18.74 13.79 -36.82
N VAL A 456 -17.63 13.74 -37.55
CA VAL A 456 -17.10 12.55 -38.26
C VAL A 456 -15.87 11.96 -37.55
N THR A 457 -14.90 12.80 -37.19
CA THR A 457 -13.61 12.41 -36.55
C THR A 457 -13.74 12.18 -35.06
N ARG A 458 -14.74 12.79 -34.41
CA ARG A 458 -14.93 12.82 -32.94
C ARG A 458 -13.70 13.34 -32.18
N GLN A 459 -13.02 14.34 -32.75
CA GLN A 459 -11.92 15.03 -32.06
C GLN A 459 -12.42 15.67 -30.75
N THR A 460 -11.61 15.53 -29.69
CA THR A 460 -11.86 16.06 -28.35
C THR A 460 -10.55 16.54 -27.75
N SER A 461 -10.59 17.67 -27.02
CA SER A 461 -9.49 18.14 -26.18
C SER A 461 -9.80 17.80 -24.72
N THR A 462 -8.92 17.01 -24.08
CA THR A 462 -9.05 16.64 -22.67
C THR A 462 -8.39 17.69 -21.78
N TYR A 463 -9.19 18.40 -20.99
CA TYR A 463 -8.74 19.30 -19.93
C TYR A 463 -8.62 18.52 -18.62
N THR A 464 -7.72 18.90 -17.72
CA THR A 464 -7.47 18.15 -16.49
C THR A 464 -7.15 19.06 -15.31
N LEU A 465 -8.00 19.03 -14.29
CA LEU A 465 -7.77 19.66 -12.99
C LEU A 465 -7.24 18.63 -11.99
N TYR A 466 -6.19 18.98 -11.26
CA TYR A 466 -5.75 18.26 -10.05
C TYR A 466 -6.03 19.11 -8.82
N THR A 467 -6.42 18.49 -7.71
CA THR A 467 -6.75 19.18 -6.46
C THR A 467 -6.42 18.28 -5.27
N PRO A 468 -5.84 18.77 -4.16
CA PRO A 468 -5.57 17.93 -2.99
C PRO A 468 -6.84 17.26 -2.45
N LEU A 469 -6.72 16.00 -2.04
CA LEU A 469 -7.78 15.25 -1.37
C LEU A 469 -7.29 14.87 0.02
N ASP A 470 -7.73 15.64 1.03
CA ASP A 470 -7.35 15.41 2.42
C ASP A 470 -8.11 14.18 2.96
N VAL A 471 -7.37 13.10 3.23
CA VAL A 471 -7.91 11.84 3.76
C VAL A 471 -7.35 11.58 5.16
N CYS A 472 -8.19 10.99 6.02
CA CYS A 472 -7.85 10.55 7.37
C CYS A 472 -8.28 9.09 7.58
N THR A 473 -7.66 8.39 8.54
CA THR A 473 -8.07 7.05 9.00
C THR A 473 -8.74 7.09 10.37
N VAL A 474 -8.63 8.22 11.08
CA VAL A 474 -9.38 8.52 12.31
C VAL A 474 -10.54 9.45 11.95
N SER A 475 -11.76 9.19 12.45
CA SER A 475 -12.94 10.02 12.12
C SER A 475 -12.72 11.48 12.51
N PRO A 476 -13.04 12.44 11.62
CA PRO A 476 -12.94 13.87 11.91
C PRO A 476 -14.07 14.39 12.80
N ASP A 477 -15.13 13.60 13.04
CA ASP A 477 -16.34 14.07 13.71
C ASP A 477 -16.11 14.30 15.23
N GLY A 478 -15.03 13.73 15.79
CA GLY A 478 -14.55 14.05 17.14
C GLY A 478 -13.68 15.31 17.24
N PHE A 479 -13.32 15.94 16.12
CA PHE A 479 -12.34 17.04 16.07
C PHE A 479 -13.03 18.39 15.92
N THR A 480 -13.51 18.92 17.05
CA THR A 480 -13.93 20.32 17.21
C THR A 480 -12.74 21.30 17.13
N ALA A 481 -13.02 22.59 16.96
CA ALA A 481 -12.00 23.64 16.97
C ALA A 481 -11.24 23.70 18.31
N ALA A 482 -11.94 23.52 19.43
CA ALA A 482 -11.33 23.46 20.75
C ALA A 482 -10.41 22.25 20.88
N THR A 483 -10.82 21.06 20.42
CA THR A 483 -9.96 19.87 20.44
C THR A 483 -8.81 19.93 19.46
N LEU A 484 -8.90 20.63 18.32
CA LEU A 484 -7.74 20.84 17.43
C LEU A 484 -6.71 21.81 18.04
N ASN A 485 -7.16 22.87 18.72
CA ASN A 485 -6.28 23.78 19.44
C ASN A 485 -5.65 23.09 20.68
N ASN A 486 -6.45 22.32 21.42
CA ASN A 486 -6.00 21.61 22.62
C ASN A 486 -5.25 20.31 22.32
N ALA A 487 -5.34 19.77 21.10
CA ALA A 487 -4.56 18.61 20.65
C ALA A 487 -3.04 18.86 20.67
N TYR A 488 -2.60 20.10 20.88
CA TYR A 488 -1.18 20.45 21.03
C TYR A 488 -0.81 20.92 22.45
N THR A 489 -1.74 20.89 23.42
CA THR A 489 -1.53 21.43 24.78
C THR A 489 -2.12 20.60 25.93
N ASP A 490 -3.05 19.67 25.68
CA ASP A 490 -3.73 18.89 26.72
C ASP A 490 -3.07 17.51 26.93
N GLU A 491 -2.56 17.24 28.12
CA GLU A 491 -1.95 15.97 28.52
C GLU A 491 -2.97 14.84 28.76
N THR A 492 -4.26 15.16 28.96
CA THR A 492 -5.29 14.20 29.38
C THR A 492 -5.96 13.50 28.20
N MET A 493 -6.19 14.21 27.10
CA MET A 493 -6.58 13.64 25.80
C MET A 493 -5.37 13.13 25.00
N ASN A 494 -4.17 13.65 25.30
CA ASN A 494 -2.87 13.24 24.79
C ASN A 494 -2.76 13.01 23.26
N ILE A 495 -3.51 13.78 22.47
CA ILE A 495 -3.23 13.93 21.03
C ILE A 495 -1.93 14.75 20.84
N SER A 496 -1.49 15.46 21.88
CA SER A 496 -0.24 16.22 21.97
C SER A 496 1.00 15.32 21.96
N GLY A 497 0.95 14.18 22.66
CA GLY A 497 1.89 13.07 22.51
C GLY A 497 1.75 12.29 21.19
N ILE A 498 0.73 12.58 20.39
CA ILE A 498 0.57 12.17 18.99
C ILE A 498 0.65 13.38 18.05
N ALA A 499 1.40 14.42 18.42
CA ALA A 499 2.16 15.14 17.42
C ALA A 499 2.96 14.07 16.64
N PRO A 500 2.71 13.86 15.33
CA PRO A 500 3.42 12.82 14.60
C PRO A 500 4.91 13.17 14.70
N PRO A 501 5.75 12.33 15.34
CA PRO A 501 7.14 12.67 15.56
C PRO A 501 7.76 12.85 14.18
N ALA A 502 8.26 14.06 13.90
CA ALA A 502 8.84 14.41 12.61
C ALA A 502 9.78 13.26 12.20
N HIS A 503 9.48 12.58 11.09
CA HIS A 503 9.74 11.14 10.82
C HIS A 503 11.23 10.74 10.67
N HIS A 504 12.11 11.50 11.30
CA HIS A 504 13.55 11.58 11.19
C HIS A 504 14.21 11.87 12.57
N LEU A 505 13.45 12.32 13.59
CA LEU A 505 13.90 12.52 14.96
C LEU A 505 13.45 11.34 15.84
N ALA A 506 14.41 10.49 16.23
CA ALA A 506 14.24 9.38 17.17
C ALA A 506 12.93 8.60 16.99
N ALA A 507 12.77 7.93 15.84
CA ALA A 507 11.69 6.97 15.63
C ALA A 507 11.79 5.89 16.72
N ALA A 508 10.94 5.98 17.76
CA ALA A 508 10.93 5.02 18.85
C ALA A 508 10.75 3.62 18.28
N GLU A 509 11.50 2.66 18.79
CA GLU A 509 11.64 1.34 18.18
C GLU A 509 10.77 0.29 18.89
N PRO A 510 10.34 -0.79 18.21
CA PRO A 510 9.46 -1.78 18.81
C PRO A 510 10.14 -2.54 19.96
N THR A 511 9.43 -2.68 21.07
CA THR A 511 9.92 -3.40 22.25
C THR A 511 9.55 -4.87 22.14
N ILE A 512 10.51 -5.71 21.80
CA ILE A 512 10.38 -7.18 21.86
C ILE A 512 10.56 -7.63 23.32
N ARG A 513 9.71 -8.55 23.79
CA ARG A 513 9.81 -9.19 25.12
C ARG A 513 9.61 -10.70 25.02
N ILE A 514 10.19 -11.43 25.97
CA ILE A 514 9.87 -12.85 26.21
C ILE A 514 8.57 -12.90 27.02
N GLY A 515 7.67 -13.84 26.69
CA GLY A 515 6.31 -13.87 27.23
C GLY A 515 5.36 -12.92 26.48
N GLY A 516 4.08 -12.95 26.86
CA GLY A 516 3.03 -12.20 26.18
C GLY A 516 1.80 -12.00 27.06
N TRP A 517 0.86 -12.95 27.03
CA TRP A 517 -0.42 -12.83 27.74
C TRP A 517 -0.50 -13.58 29.08
N GLU A 518 0.07 -14.79 29.18
CA GLU A 518 0.05 -15.59 30.43
C GLU A 518 0.97 -16.83 30.41
N VAL A 519 1.32 -17.32 29.21
CA VAL A 519 2.06 -18.58 29.05
C VAL A 519 3.57 -18.41 29.35
N GLU A 520 4.07 -19.16 30.34
CA GLU A 520 5.51 -19.36 30.56
C GLU A 520 6.17 -20.21 29.44
N ARG A 521 7.50 -20.33 29.44
CA ARG A 521 8.24 -21.19 28.49
C ARG A 521 7.83 -22.66 28.66
N SER A 522 6.90 -23.16 27.84
CA SER A 522 6.46 -24.55 27.87
C SER A 522 7.45 -25.47 27.13
N TYR A 523 7.85 -26.56 27.79
CA TYR A 523 8.70 -27.60 27.22
C TYR A 523 8.00 -28.97 27.30
N VAL A 524 7.86 -29.64 26.15
CA VAL A 524 7.21 -30.95 26.04
C VAL A 524 8.29 -32.00 25.77
N LYS A 525 8.69 -32.75 26.80
CA LYS A 525 9.79 -33.73 26.77
C LYS A 525 9.46 -34.91 25.84
N TRP A 526 10.40 -35.29 24.96
CA TRP A 526 10.22 -36.41 24.02
C TRP A 526 9.90 -37.73 24.74
N ASP A 527 8.77 -38.32 24.37
CA ASP A 527 8.29 -39.64 24.75
C ASP A 527 7.81 -40.41 23.50
N LYS A 528 7.24 -41.61 23.67
CA LYS A 528 6.74 -42.44 22.56
C LYS A 528 5.24 -42.29 22.25
N LEU A 529 4.53 -41.39 22.94
CA LEU A 529 3.06 -41.37 22.99
C LEU A 529 2.42 -40.04 22.57
N ASN A 530 3.17 -38.92 22.56
CA ASN A 530 2.62 -37.63 22.15
C ASN A 530 2.15 -37.64 20.67
N PRO A 531 0.88 -37.32 20.38
CA PRO A 531 0.32 -37.37 19.03
C PRO A 531 1.02 -36.40 18.04
N CYS A 532 1.55 -35.27 18.51
CA CYS A 532 2.22 -34.30 17.64
C CYS A 532 3.51 -34.88 16.99
N TRP A 533 4.26 -35.72 17.70
CA TRP A 533 5.45 -36.37 17.15
C TRP A 533 5.10 -37.56 16.26
N ILE A 534 3.97 -38.24 16.51
CA ILE A 534 3.42 -39.26 15.62
C ILE A 534 3.03 -38.63 14.26
N GLU A 535 2.46 -37.43 14.25
CA GLU A 535 2.19 -36.70 13.00
C GLU A 535 3.46 -36.22 12.29
N LEU A 536 4.45 -35.68 13.01
CA LEU A 536 5.74 -35.28 12.43
C LEU A 536 6.46 -36.47 11.80
N ALA A 537 6.46 -37.64 12.46
CA ALA A 537 7.01 -38.87 11.92
C ALA A 537 6.26 -39.32 10.65
N LYS A 538 4.93 -39.32 10.66
CA LYS A 538 4.10 -39.65 9.48
C LYS A 538 4.35 -38.71 8.30
N LYS A 539 4.37 -37.39 8.54
CA LYS A 539 4.66 -36.37 7.51
C LYS A 539 6.04 -36.56 6.89
N LYS A 540 7.04 -36.98 7.69
CA LYS A 540 8.42 -37.23 7.24
C LYS A 540 8.66 -38.64 6.66
N ALA A 541 7.71 -39.55 6.81
CA ALA A 541 7.71 -40.86 6.13
C ALA A 541 6.95 -40.82 4.78
N ALA A 542 6.19 -39.75 4.53
CA ALA A 542 5.40 -39.53 3.31
C ALA A 542 6.01 -38.47 2.37
N ALA A 543 7.24 -38.02 2.64
CA ALA A 543 8.02 -37.03 1.89
C ALA A 543 9.43 -37.57 1.62
#